data_AF-A0A2T0RKL9-F1
#
_entry.id   AF-A0A2T0RKL9-F1
#
_cell.length_a   1.000
_cell.length_b   1.000
_cell.length_c   1.000
_cell.angle_alpha   90.00
_cell.angle_beta   90.00
_cell.angle_gamma   90.00
#
_symmetry.space_group_name_H-M   'P 1'
#
loop_
_entity.id
_entity.type
_entity.pdbx_description
1 polymer ?
#
loop_
_entity_poly.entity_id
_entity_poly.type
_entity_poly.pdbx_seq_one_letter_code
_entity_poly.pdbx_strand_id
1 'polypeptide(L)'
;MRRIRWAAAALALLGVAACGPVPPAVPRPAAAPQASRAVPVGKVTYPARGTGEWRTAPASARTAGERGPLLRYRVLVERDIRGLSAAAFAATVTSALADPRGWTAGGTLRLRRSGPGMPYDFTIFLATPRTRDALCGHGTDGFTSCRHGDRVVLNVARWVKGVPGYGAPLSVYRQYMVNHEVGHRLGHGHERCPGRGRPAPVMQQQTLGLHGCDPNPWPYRAGERYAGPSGAYADRLPAPDRGRR
;
A
#
# COMPACT_ATOMS: atom_id res chain seq x y z
N MET A 1 -40.99 37.10 61.08
CA MET A 1 -41.68 38.36 60.77
C MET A 1 -40.66 39.48 60.73
N ARG A 2 -40.62 40.29 59.65
CA ARG A 2 -40.38 41.76 59.63
C ARG A 2 -39.15 42.30 60.42
N ARG A 3 -38.19 43.07 59.90
CA ARG A 3 -38.02 43.95 58.73
C ARG A 3 -36.52 44.19 58.55
N ILE A 4 -36.04 44.23 57.31
CA ILE A 4 -34.68 44.69 56.97
C ILE A 4 -34.67 46.22 56.96
N ARG A 5 -33.64 46.80 57.61
CA ARG A 5 -33.33 48.23 57.62
C ARG A 5 -32.35 48.58 56.48
N TRP A 6 -32.56 49.78 55.99
CA TRP A 6 -31.92 50.51 54.89
C TRP A 6 -30.41 50.67 55.01
N ALA A 7 -29.74 50.70 53.86
CA ALA A 7 -28.55 51.54 53.63
C ALA A 7 -28.41 51.80 52.11
N ALA A 8 -28.51 53.06 51.71
CA ALA A 8 -28.02 53.53 50.42
C ALA A 8 -26.51 53.74 50.55
N ALA A 9 -25.72 53.15 49.66
CA ALA A 9 -24.30 53.42 49.52
C ALA A 9 -23.93 53.40 48.03
N ALA A 10 -23.27 54.46 47.59
CA ALA A 10 -22.84 54.71 46.23
C ALA A 10 -21.70 53.79 45.80
N LEU A 11 -21.66 53.39 44.52
CA LEU A 11 -20.45 52.84 43.91
C LEU A 11 -20.28 53.31 42.45
N ALA A 12 -19.22 54.10 42.28
CA ALA A 12 -18.27 54.21 41.17
C ALA A 12 -18.70 53.89 39.73
N LEU A 13 -18.57 54.91 38.89
CA LEU A 13 -18.35 54.82 37.45
C LEU A 13 -17.10 53.98 37.12
N LEU A 14 -17.25 52.96 36.28
CA LEU A 14 -16.19 52.41 35.44
C LEU A 14 -16.72 52.27 34.02
N GLY A 15 -16.01 52.89 33.10
CA GLY A 15 -16.43 53.16 31.73
C GLY A 15 -16.65 51.90 30.91
N VAL A 16 -17.75 51.94 30.15
CA VAL A 16 -18.00 51.00 29.05
C VAL A 16 -17.04 51.39 27.93
N ALA A 17 -15.96 50.63 27.77
CA ALA A 17 -15.08 50.77 26.61
C ALA A 17 -15.89 50.39 25.37
N ALA A 18 -16.29 51.39 24.59
CA ALA A 18 -16.86 51.20 23.28
C ALA A 18 -15.83 50.48 22.39
N CYS A 19 -16.13 49.23 22.02
CA CYS A 19 -15.37 48.51 21.01
C CYS A 19 -15.70 49.17 19.66
N GLY A 20 -14.74 49.92 19.10
CA GLY A 20 -14.87 50.52 17.77
C GLY A 20 -15.05 49.47 16.67
N PRO A 21 -15.58 49.85 15.50
CA PRO A 21 -15.78 48.91 14.40
C PRO A 21 -14.43 48.37 13.90
N VAL A 22 -14.29 47.05 13.94
CA VAL A 22 -13.14 46.32 13.38
C VAL A 22 -13.16 46.49 11.86
N PRO A 23 -12.08 46.94 11.20
CA PRO A 23 -12.03 47.04 9.74
C PRO A 23 -12.15 45.65 9.10
N PRO A 24 -12.79 45.51 7.93
CA PRO A 24 -12.93 44.23 7.27
C PRO A 24 -11.56 43.65 6.90
N ALA A 25 -11.29 42.44 7.36
CA ALA A 25 -10.11 41.69 6.97
C ALA A 25 -10.17 41.38 5.46
N VAL A 26 -9.18 41.86 4.71
CA VAL A 26 -9.00 41.53 3.30
C VAL A 26 -8.71 40.03 3.18
N PRO A 27 -9.46 39.26 2.37
CA PRO A 27 -9.18 37.83 2.21
C PRO A 27 -7.84 37.65 1.50
N ARG A 28 -6.88 37.05 2.21
CA ARG A 28 -5.59 36.64 1.67
C ARG A 28 -5.81 35.54 0.62
N PRO A 29 -5.26 35.63 -0.59
CA PRO A 29 -5.43 34.58 -1.59
C PRO A 29 -4.94 33.25 -1.04
N ALA A 30 -5.82 32.24 -1.07
CA ALA A 30 -5.47 30.88 -0.71
C ALA A 30 -4.32 30.43 -1.63
N ALA A 31 -3.19 30.03 -1.03
CA ALA A 31 -2.08 29.44 -1.76
C ALA A 31 -2.60 28.21 -2.50
N ALA A 32 -2.52 28.23 -3.83
CA ALA A 32 -2.84 27.09 -4.67
C ALA A 32 -2.06 25.85 -4.19
N PRO A 33 -2.66 24.64 -4.25
CA PRO A 33 -1.94 23.43 -3.89
C PRO A 33 -0.73 23.34 -4.82
N GLN A 34 0.47 23.46 -4.24
CA GLN A 34 1.70 23.17 -4.95
C GLN A 34 1.59 21.73 -5.43
N ALA A 35 1.37 21.56 -6.73
CA ALA A 35 1.53 20.29 -7.41
C ALA A 35 2.92 19.79 -7.01
N SER A 36 2.94 18.75 -6.18
CA SER A 36 4.16 18.05 -5.80
C SER A 36 4.87 17.70 -7.10
N ARG A 37 6.00 18.37 -7.37
CA ARG A 37 6.86 18.08 -8.53
C ARG A 37 7.07 16.57 -8.53
N ALA A 38 6.52 15.89 -9.53
CA ALA A 38 6.79 14.48 -9.74
C ALA A 38 8.31 14.37 -9.90
N VAL A 39 8.98 13.83 -8.89
CA VAL A 39 10.39 13.48 -8.98
C VAL A 39 10.51 12.62 -10.24
N PRO A 40 11.35 12.98 -11.22
CA PRO A 40 11.57 12.13 -12.38
C PRO A 40 11.95 10.77 -11.84
N VAL A 41 11.14 9.75 -12.09
CA VAL A 41 11.46 8.39 -11.69
C VAL A 41 12.66 8.02 -12.56
N GLY A 42 13.87 8.21 -12.02
CA GLY A 42 15.09 7.79 -12.68
C GLY A 42 14.91 6.34 -13.13
N LYS A 43 15.45 5.99 -14.30
CA LYS A 43 15.33 4.64 -14.87
C LYS A 43 15.75 3.63 -13.80
N VAL A 44 14.79 2.83 -13.29
CA VAL A 44 15.07 1.83 -12.25
C VAL A 44 15.96 0.75 -12.86
N THR A 45 17.09 0.46 -12.23
CA THR A 45 18.07 -0.56 -12.63
C THR A 45 18.25 -1.59 -11.54
N TYR A 46 18.58 -2.82 -11.91
CA TYR A 46 18.77 -3.95 -10.99
C TYR A 46 19.49 -5.11 -11.71
N PRO A 47 20.37 -5.86 -11.03
CA PRO A 47 20.96 -7.08 -11.58
C PRO A 47 19.97 -8.26 -11.53
N ALA A 48 20.28 -9.36 -12.24
CA ALA A 48 19.51 -10.61 -12.10
C ALA A 48 19.63 -11.21 -10.68
N ARG A 49 20.80 -11.05 -10.06
CA ARG A 49 21.12 -11.47 -8.69
C ARG A 49 21.69 -10.27 -7.94
N GLY A 50 21.05 -9.90 -6.85
CA GLY A 50 21.57 -8.93 -5.90
C GLY A 50 22.39 -9.60 -4.81
N THR A 51 22.90 -8.75 -3.93
CA THR A 51 23.78 -9.12 -2.80
C THR A 51 23.03 -9.66 -1.59
N GLY A 52 21.70 -9.52 -1.54
CA GLY A 52 20.92 -9.81 -0.34
C GLY A 52 21.06 -8.77 0.77
N GLU A 53 21.63 -7.60 0.48
CA GLU A 53 21.64 -6.47 1.41
C GLU A 53 20.39 -5.59 1.26
N TRP A 54 19.86 -5.09 2.38
CA TRP A 54 18.56 -4.44 2.40
C TRP A 54 18.63 -2.96 2.83
N ARG A 55 17.69 -2.17 2.30
CA ARG A 55 17.29 -0.86 2.82
C ARG A 55 15.90 -0.99 3.43
N THR A 56 15.77 -0.62 4.70
CA THR A 56 14.50 -0.61 5.41
C THR A 56 13.76 0.70 5.16
N ALA A 57 12.49 0.63 4.80
CA ALA A 57 11.66 1.82 4.68
C ALA A 57 11.32 2.43 6.05
N PRO A 58 11.12 3.76 6.14
CA PRO A 58 10.64 4.39 7.38
C PRO A 58 9.22 3.91 7.73
N ALA A 59 8.83 4.10 8.99
CA ALA A 59 7.48 3.78 9.45
C ALA A 59 6.40 4.57 8.69
N SER A 60 5.15 4.12 8.78
CA SER A 60 3.97 4.92 8.42
C SER A 60 3.29 5.41 9.69
N ALA A 61 2.88 6.67 9.73
CA ALA A 61 2.04 7.20 10.80
C ALA A 61 0.60 6.66 10.73
N ARG A 62 0.13 6.28 9.53
CA ARG A 62 -1.24 5.80 9.30
C ARG A 62 -1.36 4.29 9.47
N THR A 63 -2.43 3.89 10.15
CA THR A 63 -2.95 2.52 10.18
C THR A 63 -4.10 2.43 9.19
N ALA A 64 -4.10 1.43 8.32
CA ALA A 64 -5.23 1.11 7.45
C ALA A 64 -6.21 0.20 8.19
N GLY A 65 -7.51 0.36 7.93
CA GLY A 65 -8.59 -0.35 8.61
C GLY A 65 -8.94 0.24 9.99
N GLU A 66 -10.15 -0.03 10.44
CA GLU A 66 -10.70 0.55 11.67
C GLU A 66 -10.78 -0.45 12.83
N ARG A 67 -11.04 -1.73 12.53
CA ARG A 67 -11.34 -2.78 13.51
C ARG A 67 -10.56 -4.06 13.25
N GLY A 68 -10.50 -4.93 14.25
CA GLY A 68 -9.81 -6.22 14.19
C GLY A 68 -8.33 -6.17 14.60
N PRO A 69 -7.63 -7.33 14.55
CA PRO A 69 -6.21 -7.42 14.87
C PRO A 69 -5.36 -6.47 14.00
N LEU A 70 -4.31 -5.93 14.59
CA LEU A 70 -3.33 -5.11 13.88
C LEU A 70 -2.15 -6.00 13.47
N LEU A 71 -1.98 -6.17 12.15
CA LEU A 71 -0.76 -6.72 11.59
C LEU A 71 0.18 -5.59 11.16
N ARG A 72 1.42 -5.68 11.61
CA ARG A 72 2.52 -4.76 11.34
C ARG A 72 3.40 -5.38 10.27
N TYR A 73 3.70 -4.63 9.22
CA TYR A 73 4.61 -5.08 8.18
C TYR A 73 5.81 -4.14 8.08
N ARG A 74 7.00 -4.68 7.88
CA ARG A 74 8.15 -3.86 7.46
C ARG A 74 8.36 -4.00 5.95
N VAL A 75 8.93 -2.97 5.34
CA VAL A 75 9.25 -2.98 3.90
C VAL A 75 10.76 -2.91 3.71
N LEU A 76 11.31 -3.87 2.97
CA LEU A 76 12.74 -3.96 2.64
C LEU A 76 12.93 -3.90 1.12
N VAL A 77 13.88 -3.09 0.65
CA VAL A 77 14.28 -3.03 -0.77
C VAL A 77 15.74 -3.40 -0.90
N GLU A 78 16.05 -4.34 -1.80
CA GLU A 78 17.43 -4.76 -2.04
C GLU A 78 18.30 -3.57 -2.50
N ARG A 79 19.54 -3.47 -1.99
CA ARG A 79 20.43 -2.31 -2.24
C ARG A 79 20.82 -2.16 -3.69
N ASP A 80 20.90 -3.26 -4.42
CA ASP A 80 21.26 -3.30 -5.83
C ASP A 80 20.18 -2.73 -6.76
N ILE A 81 18.96 -2.51 -6.25
CA ILE A 81 17.87 -1.85 -7.00
C ILE A 81 18.10 -0.33 -6.95
N ARG A 82 18.58 0.27 -8.04
CA ARG A 82 18.85 1.71 -8.13
C ARG A 82 17.70 2.45 -8.82
N GLY A 83 17.58 3.76 -8.58
CA GLY A 83 16.50 4.59 -9.13
C GLY A 83 15.14 4.42 -8.44
N LEU A 84 15.04 3.56 -7.42
CA LEU A 84 13.86 3.40 -6.57
C LEU A 84 14.27 3.36 -5.10
N SER A 85 13.80 4.32 -4.30
CA SER A 85 14.08 4.36 -2.87
C SER A 85 13.14 3.43 -2.08
N ALA A 86 13.59 2.97 -0.91
CA ALA A 86 12.75 2.19 0.00
C ALA A 86 11.49 2.96 0.43
N ALA A 87 11.60 4.28 0.64
CA ALA A 87 10.47 5.13 0.98
C ALA A 87 9.44 5.23 -0.16
N ALA A 88 9.89 5.41 -1.42
CA ALA A 88 9.00 5.52 -2.58
C ALA A 88 8.28 4.18 -2.88
N PHE A 89 9.00 3.07 -2.83
CA PHE A 89 8.41 1.74 -2.95
C PHE A 89 7.38 1.50 -1.83
N ALA A 90 7.77 1.76 -0.59
CA ALA A 90 6.90 1.54 0.56
C ALA A 90 5.66 2.45 0.55
N ALA A 91 5.74 3.67 0.03
CA ALA A 91 4.58 4.54 -0.16
C ALA A 91 3.55 3.91 -1.11
N THR A 92 4.01 3.29 -2.20
CA THR A 92 3.12 2.57 -3.14
C THR A 92 2.47 1.36 -2.49
N VAL A 93 3.25 0.56 -1.75
CA VAL A 93 2.73 -0.60 -0.99
C VAL A 93 1.70 -0.16 0.05
N THR A 94 2.02 0.86 0.86
CA THR A 94 1.11 1.39 1.88
C THR A 94 -0.16 1.94 1.25
N SER A 95 -0.07 2.63 0.12
CA SER A 95 -1.26 3.12 -0.60
C SER A 95 -2.15 1.97 -1.08
N ALA A 96 -1.59 0.88 -1.61
CA ALA A 96 -2.38 -0.27 -2.05
C ALA A 96 -3.06 -0.98 -0.88
N LEU A 97 -2.37 -1.16 0.25
CA LEU A 97 -2.91 -1.83 1.44
C LEU A 97 -3.90 -0.97 2.25
N ALA A 98 -3.86 0.34 2.07
CA ALA A 98 -4.79 1.30 2.67
C ALA A 98 -5.96 1.68 1.76
N ASP A 99 -5.99 1.19 0.51
CA ASP A 99 -7.10 1.47 -0.41
C ASP A 99 -8.40 0.86 0.14
N PRO A 100 -9.54 1.56 0.05
CA PRO A 100 -10.84 1.06 0.53
C PRO A 100 -11.34 -0.19 -0.21
N ARG A 101 -10.69 -0.60 -1.30
CA ARG A 101 -10.96 -1.86 -2.00
C ARG A 101 -9.99 -2.99 -1.62
N GLY A 102 -9.01 -2.70 -0.77
CA GLY A 102 -7.98 -3.62 -0.27
C GLY A 102 -8.48 -4.53 0.85
N TRP A 103 -7.56 -5.30 1.43
CA TRP A 103 -7.91 -6.32 2.44
C TRP A 103 -8.56 -5.78 3.72
N THR A 104 -8.32 -4.51 4.06
CA THR A 104 -8.91 -3.88 5.24
C THR A 104 -10.38 -3.50 5.05
N ALA A 105 -10.89 -3.53 3.82
CA ALA A 105 -12.28 -3.23 3.50
C ALA A 105 -13.29 -4.17 4.18
N GLY A 106 -12.88 -5.39 4.51
CA GLY A 106 -13.72 -6.35 5.25
C GLY A 106 -13.97 -5.96 6.71
N GLY A 107 -13.34 -4.91 7.23
CA GLY A 107 -13.58 -4.42 8.60
C GLY A 107 -13.09 -5.34 9.72
N THR A 108 -12.29 -6.36 9.40
CA THR A 108 -11.79 -7.37 10.33
C THR A 108 -10.27 -7.36 10.49
N LEU A 109 -9.56 -6.43 9.83
CA LEU A 109 -8.11 -6.37 9.80
C LEU A 109 -7.64 -4.92 9.80
N ARG A 110 -6.56 -4.67 10.55
CA ARG A 110 -5.78 -3.43 10.46
C ARG A 110 -4.35 -3.71 10.00
N LEU A 111 -3.80 -2.80 9.21
CA LEU A 111 -2.44 -2.89 8.69
C LEU A 111 -1.65 -1.62 8.98
N ARG A 112 -0.41 -1.75 9.49
CA ARG A 112 0.50 -0.60 9.67
C ARG A 112 1.92 -0.93 9.25
N ARG A 113 2.58 0.00 8.56
CA ARG A 113 4.00 -0.13 8.21
C ARG A 113 4.89 0.23 9.40
N SER A 114 5.74 -0.71 9.81
CA SER A 114 6.79 -0.53 10.80
C SER A 114 8.08 -0.01 10.17
N GLY A 115 8.78 0.85 10.90
CA GLY A 115 10.11 1.36 10.54
C GLY A 115 11.25 0.57 11.20
N PRO A 116 12.49 1.04 11.04
CA PRO A 116 13.66 0.47 11.72
C PRO A 116 13.45 0.40 13.25
N GLY A 117 13.84 -0.71 13.87
CA GLY A 117 13.73 -0.94 15.32
C GLY A 117 12.31 -1.17 15.86
N MET A 118 11.28 -1.06 15.03
CA MET A 118 9.88 -1.28 15.45
C MET A 118 9.46 -2.75 15.29
N PRO A 119 8.53 -3.26 16.13
CA PRO A 119 8.00 -4.61 16.00
C PRO A 119 7.24 -4.79 14.68
N TYR A 120 7.33 -5.99 14.09
CA TYR A 120 6.65 -6.37 12.85
C TYR A 120 6.24 -7.85 12.90
N ASP A 121 5.14 -8.17 12.21
CA ASP A 121 4.59 -9.52 12.10
C ASP A 121 5.01 -10.19 10.78
N PHE A 122 5.27 -9.41 9.72
CA PHE A 122 5.80 -9.92 8.46
C PHE A 122 6.62 -8.89 7.69
N THR A 123 7.33 -9.34 6.65
CA THR A 123 8.18 -8.49 5.81
C THR A 123 7.73 -8.52 4.36
N ILE A 124 7.62 -7.35 3.75
CA ILE A 124 7.43 -7.17 2.31
C ILE A 124 8.79 -6.79 1.70
N PHE A 125 9.33 -7.67 0.87
CA PHE A 125 10.59 -7.48 0.15
C PHE A 125 10.32 -6.98 -1.28
N LEU A 126 11.16 -6.09 -1.77
CA LEU A 126 11.41 -5.92 -3.20
C LEU A 126 12.78 -6.48 -3.53
N ALA A 127 12.82 -7.61 -4.22
CA ALA A 127 14.03 -8.39 -4.45
C ALA A 127 14.33 -8.55 -5.95
N THR A 128 15.61 -8.69 -6.29
CA THR A 128 16.05 -9.14 -7.61
C THR A 128 15.60 -10.57 -7.91
N PRO A 129 15.47 -10.96 -9.19
CA PRO A 129 14.96 -12.28 -9.60
C PRO A 129 15.56 -13.47 -8.84
N ARG A 130 16.89 -13.53 -8.71
CA ARG A 130 17.56 -14.66 -8.02
C ARG A 130 17.56 -14.55 -6.50
N THR A 131 17.52 -13.35 -5.94
CA THR A 131 17.32 -13.18 -4.49
C THR A 131 15.90 -13.59 -4.11
N ARG A 132 14.90 -13.28 -4.95
CA ARG A 132 13.53 -13.75 -4.80
C ARG A 132 13.48 -15.28 -4.70
N ASP A 133 14.14 -16.00 -5.60
CA ASP A 133 14.16 -17.47 -5.59
C ASP A 133 14.65 -18.04 -4.25
N ALA A 134 15.74 -17.48 -3.72
CA ALA A 134 16.28 -17.87 -2.42
C ALA A 134 15.31 -17.58 -1.27
N LEU A 135 14.60 -16.44 -1.30
CA LEU A 135 13.65 -16.07 -0.25
C LEU A 135 12.36 -16.91 -0.28
N CYS A 136 11.92 -17.32 -1.48
CA CYS A 136 10.71 -18.08 -1.71
C CYS A 136 10.86 -19.58 -1.42
N GLY A 137 12.08 -20.14 -1.45
CA GLY A 137 12.35 -21.49 -0.96
C GLY A 137 11.90 -22.66 -1.86
N HIS A 138 11.41 -22.41 -3.09
CA HIS A 138 10.76 -23.45 -3.91
C HIS A 138 11.27 -23.54 -5.37
N GLY A 139 12.45 -23.03 -5.71
CA GLY A 139 13.08 -23.26 -7.03
C GLY A 139 13.56 -22.01 -7.77
N THR A 140 13.78 -22.16 -9.08
CA THR A 140 14.47 -21.20 -9.97
C THR A 140 13.52 -20.38 -10.86
N ASP A 141 12.29 -20.17 -10.40
CA ASP A 141 11.22 -19.42 -11.08
C ASP A 141 11.72 -18.07 -11.63
N GLY A 142 12.29 -17.23 -10.77
CA GLY A 142 12.86 -15.93 -11.12
C GLY A 142 11.91 -14.94 -11.82
N PHE A 143 10.63 -15.29 -11.98
CA PHE A 143 9.64 -14.54 -12.73
C PHE A 143 8.52 -14.04 -11.83
N THR A 144 7.89 -14.90 -11.03
CA THR A 144 6.75 -14.51 -10.17
C THR A 144 7.19 -13.83 -8.87
N SER A 145 6.21 -13.29 -8.15
CA SER A 145 6.36 -12.95 -6.73
C SER A 145 5.93 -14.15 -5.88
N CYS A 146 6.10 -14.11 -4.56
CA CYS A 146 5.64 -15.19 -3.70
C CYS A 146 5.36 -14.74 -2.27
N ARG A 147 4.77 -15.66 -1.50
CA ARG A 147 4.82 -15.66 -0.04
C ARG A 147 5.44 -16.96 0.47
N HIS A 148 6.44 -16.85 1.35
CA HIS A 148 7.05 -17.98 2.07
C HIS A 148 7.15 -17.65 3.58
N GLY A 149 6.35 -18.32 4.41
CA GLY A 149 6.18 -17.95 5.82
C GLY A 149 5.78 -16.48 5.98
N ASP A 150 6.51 -15.74 6.81
CA ASP A 150 6.31 -14.28 7.02
C ASP A 150 7.04 -13.39 5.99
N ARG A 151 7.47 -13.96 4.86
CA ARG A 151 8.12 -13.24 3.77
C ARG A 151 7.15 -13.10 2.60
N VAL A 152 6.73 -11.87 2.33
CA VAL A 152 6.05 -11.46 1.10
C VAL A 152 7.11 -10.91 0.17
N VAL A 153 7.38 -11.56 -0.96
CA VAL A 153 8.54 -11.27 -1.81
C VAL A 153 8.08 -10.82 -3.18
N LEU A 154 8.20 -9.52 -3.46
CA LEU A 154 7.88 -8.93 -4.75
C LEU A 154 9.11 -8.92 -5.66
N ASN A 155 8.96 -9.44 -6.87
CA ASN A 155 10.03 -9.43 -7.87
C ASN A 155 10.15 -8.05 -8.54
N VAL A 156 11.31 -7.41 -8.40
CA VAL A 156 11.58 -6.08 -8.99
C VAL A 156 11.38 -6.04 -10.50
N ALA A 157 11.65 -7.14 -11.20
CA ALA A 157 11.44 -7.19 -12.64
C ALA A 157 9.96 -7.01 -13.01
N ARG A 158 9.07 -7.63 -12.24
CA ARG A 158 7.61 -7.48 -12.40
C ARG A 158 7.13 -6.11 -11.94
N TRP A 159 7.70 -5.60 -10.86
CA TRP A 159 7.41 -4.24 -10.39
C TRP A 159 7.73 -3.16 -11.43
N VAL A 160 8.82 -3.33 -12.17
CA VAL A 160 9.30 -2.33 -13.14
C VAL A 160 8.69 -2.51 -14.53
N LYS A 161 8.44 -3.76 -14.95
CA LYS A 161 8.06 -4.08 -16.34
C LYS A 161 6.62 -4.60 -16.49
N GLY A 162 5.98 -5.03 -15.40
CA GLY A 162 4.73 -5.79 -15.47
C GLY A 162 4.94 -7.16 -16.11
N VAL A 163 3.90 -7.64 -16.78
CA VAL A 163 3.95 -8.80 -17.67
C VAL A 163 3.36 -8.46 -19.05
N PRO A 164 3.83 -9.10 -20.13
CA PRO A 164 3.27 -8.89 -21.46
C PRO A 164 1.76 -9.19 -21.48
N GLY A 165 1.00 -8.37 -22.20
CA GLY A 165 -0.44 -8.62 -22.39
C GLY A 165 -1.31 -8.46 -21.15
N TYR A 166 -0.82 -7.86 -20.05
CA TYR A 166 -1.64 -7.65 -18.86
C TYR A 166 -2.87 -6.77 -19.13
N GLY A 167 -2.87 -5.90 -20.13
CA GLY A 167 -4.07 -5.14 -20.52
C GLY A 167 -4.48 -4.00 -19.59
N ALA A 168 -3.69 -3.70 -18.55
CA ALA A 168 -3.91 -2.57 -17.65
C ALA A 168 -2.59 -1.81 -17.35
N PRO A 169 -2.66 -0.54 -16.89
CA PRO A 169 -1.47 0.24 -16.55
C PRO A 169 -0.57 -0.45 -15.51
N LEU A 170 0.73 -0.17 -15.56
CA LEU A 170 1.70 -0.76 -14.62
C LEU A 170 1.38 -0.46 -13.14
N SER A 171 0.75 0.69 -12.85
CA SER A 171 0.29 1.03 -11.50
C SER A 171 -0.78 0.03 -10.99
N VAL A 172 -1.69 -0.39 -11.85
CA VAL A 172 -2.72 -1.41 -11.55
C VAL A 172 -2.05 -2.75 -11.29
N TYR A 173 -1.09 -3.14 -12.14
CA TYR A 173 -0.34 -4.39 -11.94
C TYR A 173 0.42 -4.40 -10.60
N ARG A 174 1.04 -3.29 -10.20
CA ARG A 174 1.72 -3.16 -8.89
C ARG A 174 0.75 -3.32 -7.72
N GLN A 175 -0.45 -2.77 -7.82
CA GLN A 175 -1.50 -2.95 -6.79
C GLN A 175 -1.90 -4.42 -6.71
N TYR A 176 -2.09 -5.09 -7.85
CA TYR A 176 -2.37 -6.52 -7.93
C TYR A 176 -1.28 -7.34 -7.23
N MET A 177 0.00 -7.13 -7.58
CA MET A 177 1.11 -7.85 -6.96
C MET A 177 1.11 -7.72 -5.43
N VAL A 178 0.92 -6.50 -4.92
CA VAL A 178 0.89 -6.26 -3.48
C VAL A 178 -0.27 -6.99 -2.83
N ASN A 179 -1.48 -6.85 -3.37
CA ASN A 179 -2.67 -7.45 -2.78
C ASN A 179 -2.65 -8.98 -2.89
N HIS A 180 -2.17 -9.54 -4.00
CA HIS A 180 -2.07 -10.99 -4.19
C HIS A 180 -1.16 -11.64 -3.15
N GLU A 181 0.08 -11.15 -3.02
CA GLU A 181 1.05 -11.76 -2.13
C GLU A 181 0.75 -11.49 -0.65
N VAL A 182 0.19 -10.33 -0.33
CA VAL A 182 -0.34 -10.08 1.02
C VAL A 182 -1.58 -10.94 1.28
N GLY A 183 -2.41 -11.21 0.27
CA GLY A 183 -3.52 -12.15 0.36
C GLY A 183 -3.05 -13.55 0.79
N HIS A 184 -1.95 -14.04 0.21
CA HIS A 184 -1.32 -15.28 0.68
C HIS A 184 -0.86 -15.18 2.14
N ARG A 185 -0.29 -14.04 2.57
CA ARG A 185 0.09 -13.84 3.98
C ARG A 185 -1.11 -13.82 4.92
N LEU A 186 -2.28 -13.41 4.43
CA LEU A 186 -3.55 -13.43 5.15
C LEU A 186 -4.27 -14.78 5.09
N GLY A 187 -3.68 -15.79 4.44
CA GLY A 187 -4.21 -17.15 4.40
C GLY A 187 -5.06 -17.47 3.18
N HIS A 188 -5.15 -16.58 2.19
CA HIS A 188 -5.90 -16.84 0.97
C HIS A 188 -5.09 -17.71 -0.01
N GLY A 189 -5.70 -18.79 -0.49
CA GLY A 189 -5.18 -19.63 -1.57
C GLY A 189 -5.44 -19.01 -2.95
N HIS A 190 -4.92 -19.64 -4.00
CA HIS A 190 -5.22 -19.21 -5.36
C HIS A 190 -6.70 -19.43 -5.71
N GLU A 191 -7.21 -18.53 -6.55
CA GLU A 191 -8.54 -18.58 -7.14
C GLU A 191 -8.43 -18.59 -8.67
N ARG A 192 -9.44 -19.11 -9.36
CA ARG A 192 -9.50 -19.17 -10.82
C ARG A 192 -10.42 -18.11 -11.40
N CYS A 193 -10.21 -17.79 -12.67
CA CYS A 193 -11.07 -16.87 -13.42
C CYS A 193 -12.53 -17.40 -13.43
N PRO A 194 -13.52 -16.64 -12.93
CA PRO A 194 -14.91 -17.06 -12.88
C PRO A 194 -15.61 -17.04 -14.24
N GLY A 195 -15.00 -16.43 -15.26
CA GLY A 195 -15.54 -16.41 -16.62
C GLY A 195 -14.91 -15.32 -17.49
N ARG A 196 -14.99 -15.49 -18.81
CA ARG A 196 -14.45 -14.51 -19.78
C ARG A 196 -15.09 -13.13 -19.60
N GLY A 197 -14.28 -12.07 -19.65
CA GLY A 197 -14.71 -10.68 -19.49
C GLY A 197 -15.17 -10.33 -18.07
N ARG A 198 -15.06 -11.27 -17.12
CA ARG A 198 -15.27 -10.98 -15.70
C ARG A 198 -13.95 -10.48 -15.12
N PRO A 199 -13.97 -9.59 -14.11
CA PRO A 199 -12.75 -9.26 -13.38
C PRO A 199 -12.11 -10.53 -12.82
N ALA A 200 -10.79 -10.62 -12.88
CA ALA A 200 -10.03 -11.65 -12.21
C ALA A 200 -10.18 -11.51 -10.69
N PRO A 201 -10.39 -12.58 -9.92
CA PRO A 201 -10.23 -12.49 -8.48
C PRO A 201 -8.78 -12.09 -8.17
N VAL A 202 -8.53 -11.28 -7.13
CA VAL A 202 -7.16 -10.81 -6.84
C VAL A 202 -6.21 -11.97 -6.54
N MET A 203 -6.76 -13.09 -6.04
CA MET A 203 -6.01 -14.31 -5.76
C MET A 203 -5.83 -15.22 -6.99
N GLN A 204 -6.31 -14.83 -8.16
CA GLN A 204 -5.84 -15.43 -9.41
C GLN A 204 -4.38 -15.08 -9.65
N GLN A 205 -3.59 -16.05 -10.12
CA GLN A 205 -2.20 -15.83 -10.49
C GLN A 205 -2.09 -15.08 -11.84
N GLN A 206 -2.54 -13.83 -11.86
CA GLN A 206 -2.64 -13.00 -13.06
C GLN A 206 -1.27 -12.69 -13.71
N THR A 207 -0.16 -12.85 -12.96
CA THR A 207 1.21 -12.77 -13.50
C THR A 207 1.48 -13.82 -14.57
N LEU A 208 0.84 -14.99 -14.48
CA LEU A 208 1.02 -16.10 -15.42
C LEU A 208 -0.06 -16.16 -16.49
N GLY A 209 -1.25 -15.64 -16.20
CA GLY A 209 -2.32 -15.55 -17.18
C GLY A 209 -3.64 -15.07 -16.61
N LEU A 210 -4.38 -14.32 -17.43
CA LEU A 210 -5.72 -13.87 -17.06
C LEU A 210 -6.81 -14.88 -17.42
N HIS A 211 -6.53 -15.87 -18.27
CA HIS A 211 -7.47 -16.96 -18.59
C HIS A 211 -8.86 -16.47 -19.03
N GLY A 212 -8.90 -15.36 -19.78
CA GLY A 212 -10.12 -14.73 -20.28
C GLY A 212 -10.72 -13.67 -19.36
N CYS A 213 -10.28 -13.55 -18.11
CA CYS A 213 -10.70 -12.49 -17.22
C CYS A 213 -10.07 -11.14 -17.55
N ASP A 214 -10.68 -10.07 -17.05
CA ASP A 214 -10.11 -8.73 -17.08
C ASP A 214 -9.19 -8.51 -15.85
N PRO A 215 -8.13 -7.69 -15.97
CA PRO A 215 -7.25 -7.36 -14.85
C PRO A 215 -8.00 -6.76 -13.67
N ASN A 216 -7.70 -7.23 -12.46
CA ASN A 216 -8.26 -6.64 -11.26
C ASN A 216 -7.27 -6.76 -10.07
N PRO A 217 -6.84 -5.64 -9.48
CA PRO A 217 -5.89 -5.66 -8.39
C PRO A 217 -6.54 -5.72 -7.00
N TRP A 218 -7.87 -5.75 -6.91
CA TRP A 218 -8.58 -5.52 -5.65
C TRP A 218 -9.33 -6.75 -5.14
N PRO A 219 -9.19 -7.08 -3.83
CA PRO A 219 -9.99 -8.13 -3.19
C PRO A 219 -11.46 -7.76 -3.00
N TYR A 220 -11.80 -6.47 -2.83
CA TYR A 220 -13.17 -6.04 -2.61
C TYR A 220 -13.70 -5.19 -3.78
N ARG A 221 -14.96 -5.42 -4.14
CA ARG A 221 -15.68 -4.67 -5.17
C ARG A 221 -17.09 -4.39 -4.66
N ALA A 222 -17.54 -3.14 -4.79
CA ALA A 222 -18.85 -2.70 -4.29
C ALA A 222 -19.13 -3.10 -2.81
N GLY A 223 -18.09 -3.08 -1.97
CA GLY A 223 -18.20 -3.43 -0.54
C GLY A 223 -18.10 -4.92 -0.22
N GLU A 224 -18.07 -5.81 -1.22
CA GLU A 224 -18.05 -7.25 -1.01
C GLU A 224 -16.73 -7.89 -1.48
N ARG A 225 -16.33 -8.99 -0.83
CA ARG A 225 -15.17 -9.78 -1.25
C ARG A 225 -15.46 -10.41 -2.62
N TYR A 226 -14.68 -10.03 -3.62
CA TYR A 226 -14.83 -10.56 -4.98
C TYR A 226 -13.93 -11.79 -5.20
N ALA A 227 -14.47 -12.98 -4.93
CA ALA A 227 -13.75 -14.25 -5.03
C ALA A 227 -14.15 -15.05 -6.28
N GLY A 228 -13.26 -15.93 -6.74
CA GLY A 228 -13.55 -16.95 -7.76
C GLY A 228 -13.45 -18.37 -7.20
N PRO A 229 -13.67 -19.41 -8.04
CA PRO A 229 -13.50 -20.80 -7.63
C PRO A 229 -12.08 -21.04 -7.14
N SER A 230 -11.91 -21.77 -6.04
CA SER A 230 -10.58 -22.17 -5.56
C SER A 230 -9.83 -22.97 -6.64
N GLY A 231 -8.51 -22.75 -6.72
CA GLY A 231 -7.61 -23.49 -7.59
C GLY A 231 -6.56 -22.63 -8.26
N ALA A 232 -5.61 -23.29 -8.93
CA ALA A 232 -4.56 -22.67 -9.71
C ALA A 232 -4.51 -23.29 -11.11
N TYR A 233 -3.85 -22.60 -12.04
CA TYR A 233 -3.56 -23.12 -13.37
C TYR A 233 -2.15 -23.71 -13.41
N ALA A 234 -1.94 -24.72 -14.26
CA ALA A 234 -0.62 -25.30 -14.54
C ALA A 234 0.10 -24.46 -15.62
N ASP A 235 0.18 -23.16 -15.41
CA ASP A 235 0.78 -22.24 -16.38
C ASP A 235 2.29 -22.47 -16.48
N ARG A 236 2.82 -22.40 -17.71
CA ARG A 236 4.26 -22.47 -17.93
C ARG A 236 4.92 -21.22 -17.37
N LEU A 237 5.92 -21.40 -16.51
CA LEU A 237 6.77 -20.31 -16.03
C LEU A 237 7.58 -19.73 -17.20
N PRO A 238 7.48 -18.42 -17.48
CA PRO A 238 8.35 -17.81 -18.47
C PRO A 238 9.78 -17.66 -17.95
N ALA A 239 10.71 -17.37 -18.85
CA ALA A 239 12.13 -17.26 -18.49
C ALA A 239 12.38 -16.14 -17.45
N PRO A 240 13.29 -16.35 -16.47
CA PRO A 240 13.68 -15.33 -15.51
C PRO A 240 14.21 -14.06 -16.17
N ASP A 241 13.96 -12.92 -15.53
CA ASP A 241 14.51 -11.63 -15.97
C ASP A 241 16.02 -11.56 -15.72
N ARG A 242 16.79 -11.12 -16.72
CA ARG A 242 18.26 -11.02 -16.64
C ARG A 242 18.76 -9.71 -16.01
N GLY A 243 17.87 -8.88 -15.48
CA GLY A 243 18.19 -7.56 -14.95
C GLY A 243 17.86 -6.43 -15.91
N ARG A 244 18.07 -5.20 -15.45
CA ARG A 244 17.95 -3.96 -16.22
C ARG A 244 19.11 -3.05 -15.84
N ARG A 245 19.95 -2.73 -16.83
CA ARG A 245 21.06 -1.77 -16.69
C ARG A 245 20.63 -0.36 -17.06
#